data_AF-A0A847DGW4-F1
#
_entry.id   AF-A0A847DGW4-F1
#
_cell.length_a   1.000
_cell.length_b   1.000
_cell.length_c   1.000
_cell.angle_alpha   90.00
_cell.angle_beta   90.00
_cell.angle_gamma   90.00
#
_symmetry.space_group_name_H-M   'P 1'
#
loop_
_entity.id
_entity.type
_entity.pdbx_description
1 polymer ?
#
loop_
_entity_poly.entity_id
_entity_poly.type
_entity_poly.pdbx_seq_one_letter_code
_entity_poly.pdbx_strand_id
1 'polypeptide(L)'
;MLMHRFQYTKLTSEQIDEGLGALFGGPECVSERSDLLAGESMKIVTDNGPLLEYSFRDISRLSLIEDGKKTVECGYGALTLKHVVFFSHMIPDTQRGYNIVIDQKSGLATVIEVWFCGYEDNREVQREIYYGYVATNKNLPHERHHITNKISGKGFHWKSDRGIETLEFFPSVTYSSFVELTRNDDELVYCAPSDFIQIDENIFLYDRVECEFAGIMTMYILDLFTLTQAGVRLGFNEKDELEYYMFRGEGEITGQIAQFHGFDDHGKEIIYEMKTPPMPKGKEPQPPPPVIKKKGFRPVYRPLKNHPPLTEKQVNEIVKKSPPPFNDAGVMDSGTLGNKMPLNDLLVGKELTLRYDNNGPVWNYRFDEIKKLRYRREGEVKWHEEPYEAFEPAEKMIVFVNPHSDTTPHESVYIVLDLVNGLTTCVYSMLGSPYMANEVSQEVIFGIIEMEGVRAPGMLRHHFTDELVGTSLTWSYSDFMTSIHVYSTPFSYSWTIFYKNDVPGMMWSSPCKYVKLREDTYLFTWIEEACNGSQGTIVFNKRTMHDCGCFYGVNEIGKTPPSGLTLGTFGALARNAGYYDVKKYLGVKVR
;
A
#
# COMPACT_ATOMS: atom_id res chain seq x y z
N MET A 1 -5.98 -14.49 6.92
CA MET A 1 -6.46 -13.82 5.69
C MET A 1 -5.25 -13.61 4.81
N LEU A 2 -5.39 -13.83 3.49
CA LEU A 2 -4.25 -13.86 2.57
C LEU A 2 -4.24 -12.60 1.74
N MET A 3 -3.20 -11.79 1.92
CA MET A 3 -3.06 -10.52 1.25
C MET A 3 -2.24 -10.69 -0.03
N HIS A 4 -2.72 -10.16 -1.16
CA HIS A 4 -2.05 -10.21 -2.47
C HIS A 4 -1.75 -11.63 -3.02
N ARG A 5 -2.47 -12.66 -2.53
CA ARG A 5 -2.26 -14.07 -2.91
C ARG A 5 -3.49 -14.73 -3.50
N PHE A 6 -4.27 -13.95 -4.22
CA PHE A 6 -5.37 -14.48 -5.00
C PHE A 6 -4.80 -15.27 -6.18
N GLN A 7 -5.26 -16.51 -6.34
CA GLN A 7 -4.96 -17.28 -7.55
C GLN A 7 -5.81 -16.71 -8.69
N TYR A 8 -5.24 -15.74 -9.41
CA TYR A 8 -5.80 -15.25 -10.66
C TYR A 8 -5.25 -16.08 -11.82
N THR A 9 -6.13 -16.46 -12.75
CA THR A 9 -5.71 -17.13 -13.98
C THR A 9 -4.90 -16.17 -14.84
N LYS A 10 -3.77 -16.65 -15.37
CA LYS A 10 -3.03 -15.94 -16.42
C LYS A 10 -3.74 -16.14 -17.75
N LEU A 11 -4.66 -15.22 -18.08
CA LEU A 11 -5.44 -15.30 -19.31
C LEU A 11 -4.53 -15.16 -20.54
N THR A 12 -4.80 -15.95 -21.58
CA THR A 12 -4.14 -15.76 -22.88
C THR A 12 -4.77 -14.59 -23.63
N SER A 13 -4.07 -14.07 -24.63
CA SER A 13 -4.60 -13.02 -25.50
C SER A 13 -5.94 -13.43 -26.12
N GLU A 14 -6.07 -14.68 -26.53
CA GLU A 14 -7.29 -15.21 -27.15
C GLU A 14 -8.47 -15.24 -26.15
N GLN A 15 -8.22 -15.55 -24.88
CA GLN A 15 -9.24 -15.52 -23.84
C GLN A 15 -9.70 -14.07 -23.56
N ILE A 16 -8.78 -13.11 -23.59
CA ILE A 16 -9.11 -11.68 -23.50
C ILE A 16 -9.98 -11.28 -24.70
N ASP A 17 -9.60 -11.67 -25.91
CA ASP A 17 -10.36 -11.37 -27.14
C ASP A 17 -11.76 -11.97 -27.11
N GLU A 18 -11.91 -13.22 -26.63
CA GLU A 18 -13.21 -13.88 -26.49
C GLU A 18 -14.11 -13.13 -25.49
N GLY A 19 -13.57 -12.73 -24.34
CA GLY A 19 -14.29 -11.94 -23.35
C GLY A 19 -14.74 -10.59 -23.91
N LEU A 20 -13.84 -9.86 -24.58
CA LEU A 20 -14.14 -8.55 -25.18
C LEU A 20 -15.10 -8.66 -26.38
N GLY A 21 -15.05 -9.76 -27.14
CA GLY A 21 -15.90 -10.01 -28.31
C GLY A 21 -17.39 -10.07 -27.97
N ALA A 22 -17.74 -10.38 -26.72
CA ALA A 22 -19.13 -10.31 -26.24
C ALA A 22 -19.70 -8.88 -26.19
N LEU A 23 -18.86 -7.84 -26.22
CA LEU A 23 -19.22 -6.45 -25.90
C LEU A 23 -19.48 -5.54 -27.11
N PHE A 24 -20.02 -6.07 -28.22
CA PHE A 24 -20.51 -5.16 -29.26
C PHE A 24 -21.50 -4.13 -28.69
N GLY A 25 -22.19 -4.39 -27.56
CA GLY A 25 -23.13 -3.46 -26.91
C GLY A 25 -22.55 -2.36 -26.00
N GLY A 26 -21.23 -2.31 -25.75
CA GLY A 26 -20.63 -1.39 -24.78
C GLY A 26 -20.80 -1.85 -23.31
N PRO A 27 -20.44 -1.03 -22.32
CA PRO A 27 -20.45 -1.41 -20.90
C PRO A 27 -21.88 -1.57 -20.38
N GLU A 28 -22.11 -2.56 -19.51
CA GLU A 28 -23.38 -2.67 -18.79
C GLU A 28 -23.62 -1.42 -17.91
N CYS A 29 -24.87 -1.09 -17.60
CA CYS A 29 -25.16 0.02 -16.69
C CYS A 29 -26.50 -0.26 -16.00
N VAL A 30 -26.52 -0.21 -14.66
CA VAL A 30 -27.76 -0.35 -13.88
C VAL A 30 -28.52 0.97 -13.88
N SER A 31 -27.81 2.08 -13.67
CA SER A 31 -28.36 3.42 -13.83
C SER A 31 -28.81 3.71 -15.26
N GLU A 32 -29.76 4.64 -15.40
CA GLU A 32 -30.13 5.19 -16.71
C GLU A 32 -28.91 5.85 -17.37
N ARG A 33 -28.66 5.46 -18.62
CA ARG A 33 -27.60 6.05 -19.44
C ARG A 33 -27.99 7.47 -19.85
N SER A 34 -27.00 8.32 -20.05
CA SER A 34 -27.22 9.64 -20.61
C SER A 34 -27.48 9.55 -22.11
N ASP A 35 -28.55 10.19 -22.59
CA ASP A 35 -28.85 10.36 -24.01
C ASP A 35 -28.23 11.64 -24.61
N LEU A 36 -27.51 12.42 -23.81
CA LEU A 36 -26.97 13.74 -24.19
C LEU A 36 -26.06 13.72 -25.42
N LEU A 37 -25.43 12.58 -25.72
CA LEU A 37 -24.59 12.40 -26.89
C LEU A 37 -25.36 11.84 -28.09
N ALA A 38 -26.54 11.26 -27.91
CA ALA A 38 -27.27 10.59 -28.98
C ALA A 38 -27.67 11.57 -30.10
N GLY A 39 -27.26 11.26 -31.33
CA GLY A 39 -27.45 12.10 -32.51
C GLY A 39 -26.36 13.17 -32.70
N GLU A 40 -25.44 13.32 -31.76
CA GLU A 40 -24.39 14.34 -31.81
C GLU A 40 -23.13 13.84 -32.52
N SER A 41 -22.25 14.77 -32.88
CA SER A 41 -20.92 14.45 -33.38
C SER A 41 -19.90 15.39 -32.75
N MET A 42 -18.71 14.88 -32.49
CA MET A 42 -17.71 15.55 -31.69
C MET A 42 -16.31 15.22 -32.17
N LYS A 43 -15.43 16.22 -32.16
CA LYS A 43 -14.01 16.06 -32.46
C LYS A 43 -13.20 16.46 -31.25
N ILE A 44 -12.39 15.54 -30.73
CA ILE A 44 -11.50 15.77 -29.58
C ILE A 44 -10.07 15.87 -30.11
N VAL A 45 -9.42 16.98 -29.83
CA VAL A 45 -8.01 17.22 -30.14
C VAL A 45 -7.23 17.06 -28.84
N THR A 46 -6.25 16.15 -28.84
CA THR A 46 -5.34 15.94 -27.70
C THR A 46 -3.98 16.53 -28.00
N ASP A 47 -3.24 16.96 -26.97
CA ASP A 47 -1.97 17.67 -27.16
C ASP A 47 -0.84 16.74 -27.65
N ASN A 48 -0.79 15.51 -27.14
CA ASN A 48 0.24 14.51 -27.45
C ASN A 48 -0.35 13.10 -27.66
N GLY A 49 -1.62 13.02 -28.02
CA GLY A 49 -2.36 11.78 -28.19
C GLY A 49 -3.06 11.69 -29.55
N PRO A 50 -4.04 10.79 -29.70
CA PRO A 50 -4.81 10.67 -30.93
C PRO A 50 -5.77 11.85 -31.13
N LEU A 51 -6.05 12.16 -32.39
CA LEU A 51 -7.21 12.93 -32.78
C LEU A 51 -8.42 11.98 -32.87
N LEU A 52 -9.49 12.28 -32.14
CA LEU A 52 -10.66 11.39 -32.07
C LEU A 52 -11.90 12.12 -32.62
N GLU A 53 -12.53 11.54 -33.64
CA GLU A 53 -13.78 12.02 -34.22
C GLU A 53 -14.88 11.00 -33.96
N TYR A 54 -15.91 11.42 -33.24
CA TYR A 54 -17.04 10.61 -32.81
C TYR A 54 -18.32 11.06 -33.53
N SER A 55 -19.13 10.10 -33.95
CA SER A 55 -20.53 10.30 -34.31
C SER A 55 -21.39 9.34 -33.51
N PHE A 56 -22.26 9.86 -32.65
CA PHE A 56 -23.07 9.06 -31.74
C PHE A 56 -24.43 8.84 -32.38
N ARG A 57 -24.70 7.63 -32.85
CA ARG A 57 -25.93 7.32 -33.59
C ARG A 57 -27.16 7.27 -32.68
N ASP A 58 -26.99 6.67 -31.50
CA ASP A 58 -28.01 6.52 -30.46
C ASP A 58 -27.35 6.44 -29.08
N ILE A 59 -28.10 6.09 -28.04
CA ILE A 59 -27.62 6.00 -26.64
C ILE A 59 -26.58 4.88 -26.38
N SER A 60 -26.34 4.01 -27.36
CA SER A 60 -25.50 2.82 -27.23
C SER A 60 -24.52 2.61 -28.38
N ARG A 61 -24.68 3.34 -29.49
CA ARG A 61 -23.87 3.21 -30.71
C ARG A 61 -23.12 4.48 -31.06
N LEU A 62 -21.81 4.35 -31.27
CA LEU A 62 -20.98 5.41 -31.83
C LEU A 62 -20.13 4.89 -33.00
N SER A 63 -19.74 5.80 -33.86
CA SER A 63 -18.71 5.63 -34.87
C SER A 63 -17.48 6.42 -34.42
N LEU A 64 -16.30 5.82 -34.48
CA LEU A 64 -15.01 6.45 -34.19
C LEU A 64 -14.15 6.53 -35.46
N ILE A 65 -13.55 7.69 -35.69
CA ILE A 65 -12.42 7.89 -36.58
C ILE A 65 -11.24 8.37 -35.72
N GLU A 66 -10.17 7.57 -35.68
CA GLU A 66 -8.93 7.91 -34.98
C GLU A 66 -7.87 8.35 -35.99
N ASP A 67 -7.30 9.54 -35.82
CA ASP A 67 -6.25 10.10 -36.69
C ASP A 67 -6.59 10.08 -38.19
N GLY A 68 -7.88 10.26 -38.54
CA GLY A 68 -8.35 10.21 -39.92
C GLY A 68 -8.31 8.81 -40.56
N LYS A 69 -8.12 7.75 -39.76
CA LYS A 69 -8.16 6.35 -40.22
C LYS A 69 -9.59 5.92 -40.54
N LYS A 70 -9.76 4.64 -40.91
CA LYS A 70 -11.07 4.06 -41.22
C LYS A 70 -12.04 4.17 -40.02
N THR A 71 -13.29 4.51 -40.32
CA THR A 71 -14.38 4.51 -39.34
C THR A 71 -14.60 3.13 -38.74
N VAL A 72 -14.77 3.08 -37.41
CA VAL A 72 -15.08 1.88 -36.64
C VAL A 72 -16.36 2.10 -35.84
N GLU A 73 -17.30 1.15 -35.91
CA GLU A 73 -18.53 1.17 -35.12
C GLU A 73 -18.27 0.53 -33.76
N CYS A 74 -18.64 1.20 -32.67
CA CYS A 74 -18.42 0.72 -31.30
C CYS A 74 -19.72 0.76 -30.50
N GLY A 75 -19.88 -0.18 -29.57
CA GLY A 75 -20.84 -0.03 -28.47
C GLY A 75 -20.26 0.88 -27.40
N TYR A 76 -21.07 1.78 -26.84
CA TYR A 76 -20.64 2.67 -25.76
C TYR A 76 -21.70 2.81 -24.68
N GLY A 77 -21.27 3.36 -23.54
CA GLY A 77 -22.15 3.86 -22.49
C GLY A 77 -21.71 5.25 -22.07
N ALA A 78 -22.68 6.10 -21.71
CA ALA A 78 -22.42 7.45 -21.21
C ALA A 78 -23.19 7.70 -19.91
N LEU A 79 -22.54 8.42 -18.99
CA LEU A 79 -23.11 8.97 -17.78
C LEU A 79 -22.77 10.47 -17.70
N THR A 80 -23.53 11.18 -16.87
CA THR A 80 -23.30 12.59 -16.57
C THR A 80 -23.12 12.80 -15.08
N LEU A 81 -22.25 13.72 -14.71
CA LEU A 81 -22.14 14.23 -13.34
C LEU A 81 -22.07 15.75 -13.43
N LYS A 82 -23.15 16.42 -13.02
CA LYS A 82 -23.34 17.87 -13.21
C LYS A 82 -23.15 18.27 -14.68
N HIS A 83 -22.06 18.97 -14.98
CA HIS A 83 -21.73 19.52 -16.29
C HIS A 83 -20.62 18.71 -16.98
N VAL A 84 -20.25 17.57 -16.40
CA VAL A 84 -19.25 16.66 -16.94
C VAL A 84 -19.96 15.48 -17.59
N VAL A 85 -19.57 15.20 -18.83
CA VAL A 85 -19.99 14.00 -19.56
C VAL A 85 -18.85 13.01 -19.50
N PHE A 86 -19.18 11.78 -19.14
CA PHE A 86 -18.25 10.67 -19.13
C PHE A 86 -18.80 9.54 -20.01
N PHE A 87 -17.99 9.04 -20.94
CA PHE A 87 -18.36 7.87 -21.73
C PHE A 87 -17.20 6.91 -21.92
N SER A 88 -17.53 5.62 -22.08
CA SER A 88 -16.57 4.54 -22.24
C SER A 88 -16.96 3.65 -23.41
N HIS A 89 -15.97 3.23 -24.19
CA HIS A 89 -16.14 2.22 -25.25
C HIS A 89 -14.84 1.42 -25.45
N MET A 90 -14.99 0.21 -25.97
CA MET A 90 -13.91 -0.62 -26.50
C MET A 90 -13.99 -0.64 -28.01
N ILE A 91 -12.84 -0.74 -28.68
CA ILE A 91 -12.75 -0.80 -30.14
C ILE A 91 -12.85 -2.26 -30.56
N PRO A 92 -13.85 -2.65 -31.37
CA PRO A 92 -14.03 -4.04 -31.78
C PRO A 92 -12.81 -4.62 -32.49
N ASP A 93 -12.63 -5.93 -32.36
CA ASP A 93 -11.50 -6.69 -32.90
C ASP A 93 -10.13 -6.19 -32.41
N THR A 94 -10.13 -5.48 -31.27
CA THR A 94 -8.93 -5.04 -30.57
C THR A 94 -9.09 -5.22 -29.08
N GLN A 95 -7.98 -5.12 -28.36
CA GLN A 95 -7.93 -5.19 -26.89
C GLN A 95 -7.87 -3.81 -26.25
N ARG A 96 -8.23 -2.76 -26.99
CA ARG A 96 -8.08 -1.36 -26.58
C ARG A 96 -9.39 -0.60 -26.65
N GLY A 97 -9.46 0.49 -25.90
CA GLY A 97 -10.63 1.36 -25.83
C GLY A 97 -10.28 2.73 -25.30
N TYR A 98 -11.32 3.54 -25.10
CA TYR A 98 -11.18 4.86 -24.50
C TYR A 98 -12.24 5.12 -23.44
N ASN A 99 -11.78 5.72 -22.35
CA ASN A 99 -12.61 6.38 -21.35
C ASN A 99 -12.43 7.89 -21.51
N ILE A 100 -13.52 8.60 -21.76
CA ILE A 100 -13.49 10.01 -22.14
C ILE A 100 -14.28 10.83 -21.13
N VAL A 101 -13.66 11.87 -20.59
CA VAL A 101 -14.27 12.85 -19.69
C VAL A 101 -14.25 14.22 -20.36
N ILE A 102 -15.41 14.88 -20.45
CA ILE A 102 -15.57 16.20 -21.06
C ILE A 102 -16.22 17.14 -20.06
N ASP A 103 -15.54 18.24 -19.76
CA ASP A 103 -16.14 19.38 -19.08
C ASP A 103 -16.88 20.23 -20.12
N GLN A 104 -18.22 20.24 -20.06
CA GLN A 104 -19.05 20.98 -21.01
C GLN A 104 -18.98 22.50 -20.84
N LYS A 105 -18.52 23.01 -19.68
CA LYS A 105 -18.40 24.45 -19.45
C LYS A 105 -17.14 25.00 -20.12
N SER A 106 -16.01 24.33 -19.95
CA SER A 106 -14.73 24.76 -20.50
C SER A 106 -14.46 24.22 -21.91
N GLY A 107 -15.12 23.12 -22.29
CA GLY A 107 -14.83 22.37 -23.51
C GLY A 107 -13.55 21.54 -23.42
N LEU A 108 -12.97 21.38 -22.22
CA LEU A 108 -11.78 20.56 -21.99
C LEU A 108 -12.13 19.08 -21.96
N ALA A 109 -11.18 18.26 -22.40
CA ALA A 109 -11.32 16.81 -22.45
C ALA A 109 -10.11 16.12 -21.80
N THR A 110 -10.39 15.05 -21.07
CA THR A 110 -9.40 14.04 -20.65
C THR A 110 -9.72 12.73 -21.35
N VAL A 111 -8.75 12.21 -22.08
CA VAL A 111 -8.85 10.95 -22.83
C VAL A 111 -7.94 9.93 -22.15
N ILE A 112 -8.51 8.84 -21.67
CA ILE A 112 -7.75 7.73 -21.11
C ILE A 112 -7.85 6.59 -22.11
N GLU A 113 -6.75 6.33 -22.82
CA GLU A 113 -6.62 5.11 -23.60
C GLU A 113 -6.40 3.94 -22.64
N VAL A 114 -7.14 2.86 -22.83
CA VAL A 114 -7.00 1.63 -22.05
C VAL A 114 -6.74 0.45 -22.96
N TRP A 115 -5.93 -0.51 -22.51
CA TRP A 115 -5.69 -1.74 -23.27
C TRP A 115 -5.28 -2.93 -22.39
N PHE A 116 -5.63 -4.14 -22.82
CA PHE A 116 -5.09 -5.39 -22.27
C PHE A 116 -3.82 -5.82 -23.01
N CYS A 117 -3.14 -6.86 -22.53
CA CYS A 117 -1.94 -7.44 -23.17
C CYS A 117 -0.77 -6.46 -23.40
N GLY A 118 -0.73 -5.36 -22.65
CA GLY A 118 0.40 -4.42 -22.67
C GLY A 118 1.52 -4.75 -21.68
N TYR A 119 1.33 -5.78 -20.86
CA TYR A 119 2.28 -6.27 -19.87
C TYR A 119 2.40 -7.79 -19.95
N GLU A 120 3.35 -8.37 -19.21
CA GLU A 120 3.57 -9.83 -19.14
C GLU A 120 2.33 -10.59 -18.66
N ASP A 121 1.54 -9.97 -17.78
CA ASP A 121 0.21 -10.45 -17.44
C ASP A 121 -0.84 -9.76 -18.32
N ASN A 122 -1.45 -10.54 -19.22
CA ASN A 122 -2.39 -10.04 -20.20
C ASN A 122 -3.67 -9.47 -19.60
N ARG A 123 -4.06 -9.93 -18.40
CA ARG A 123 -5.30 -9.48 -17.73
C ARG A 123 -5.19 -8.06 -17.19
N GLU A 124 -3.97 -7.56 -17.01
CA GLU A 124 -3.73 -6.25 -16.40
C GLU A 124 -4.02 -5.13 -17.39
N VAL A 125 -5.10 -4.38 -17.12
CA VAL A 125 -5.46 -3.19 -17.89
C VAL A 125 -4.34 -2.16 -17.78
N GLN A 126 -3.76 -1.82 -18.92
CA GLN A 126 -2.84 -0.70 -19.05
C GLN A 126 -3.61 0.55 -19.44
N ARG A 127 -3.03 1.72 -19.15
CA ARG A 127 -3.66 3.01 -19.46
C ARG A 127 -2.67 4.11 -19.78
N GLU A 128 -3.07 5.06 -20.62
CA GLU A 128 -2.34 6.29 -20.93
C GLU A 128 -3.32 7.46 -20.95
N ILE A 129 -2.89 8.61 -20.42
CA ILE A 129 -3.76 9.76 -20.22
C ILE A 129 -3.31 10.90 -21.13
N TYR A 130 -4.24 11.38 -21.95
CA TYR A 130 -4.06 12.49 -22.85
C TYR A 130 -5.00 13.63 -22.48
N TYR A 131 -4.47 14.84 -22.40
CA TYR A 131 -5.26 16.06 -22.19
C TYR A 131 -5.54 16.74 -23.52
N GLY A 132 -6.72 17.36 -23.61
CA GLY A 132 -7.18 17.96 -24.84
C GLY A 132 -8.42 18.82 -24.67
N TYR A 133 -9.12 19.02 -25.78
CA TYR A 133 -10.36 19.81 -25.85
C TYR A 133 -11.26 19.32 -26.97
N VAL A 134 -12.54 19.65 -26.86
CA VAL A 134 -13.53 19.47 -27.92
C VAL A 134 -13.38 20.61 -28.93
N ALA A 135 -13.09 20.28 -30.19
CA ALA A 135 -12.97 21.24 -31.26
C ALA A 135 -14.31 21.92 -31.52
N THR A 136 -14.32 23.25 -31.50
CA THR A 136 -15.49 24.07 -31.83
C THR A 136 -15.08 25.18 -32.79
N ASN A 137 -16.05 25.88 -33.38
CA ASN A 137 -15.80 27.05 -34.23
C ASN A 137 -15.41 28.32 -33.43
N LYS A 138 -15.22 28.21 -32.11
CA LYS A 138 -14.87 29.32 -31.20
C LYS A 138 -13.38 29.28 -30.85
N ASN A 139 -12.93 30.28 -30.06
CA ASN A 139 -11.58 30.30 -29.51
C ASN A 139 -11.29 29.00 -28.76
N LEU A 140 -10.15 28.38 -29.09
CA LEU A 140 -9.71 27.13 -28.50
C LEU A 140 -9.26 27.35 -27.04
N PRO A 141 -9.63 26.47 -26.09
CA PRO A 141 -9.12 26.57 -24.73
C PRO A 141 -7.60 26.44 -24.71
N HIS A 142 -6.93 27.34 -23.99
CA HIS A 142 -5.47 27.26 -23.78
C HIS A 142 -5.08 26.40 -22.58
N GLU A 143 -5.91 26.40 -21.53
CA GLU A 143 -5.74 25.55 -20.36
C GLU A 143 -6.05 24.09 -20.67
N ARG A 144 -5.65 23.18 -19.77
CA ARG A 144 -5.97 21.76 -19.82
C ARG A 144 -6.36 21.29 -18.42
N HIS A 145 -7.14 20.21 -18.36
CA HIS A 145 -7.14 19.38 -17.16
C HIS A 145 -5.70 18.93 -16.86
N HIS A 146 -5.41 18.66 -15.60
CA HIS A 146 -4.06 18.27 -15.19
C HIS A 146 -4.13 17.36 -13.97
N ILE A 147 -3.07 16.59 -13.75
CA ILE A 147 -2.85 15.89 -12.49
C ILE A 147 -2.88 16.86 -11.31
N THR A 148 -3.28 16.39 -10.13
CA THR A 148 -3.40 17.22 -8.94
C THR A 148 -3.13 16.45 -7.66
N ASN A 149 -2.70 17.16 -6.64
CA ASN A 149 -2.61 16.66 -5.26
C ASN A 149 -3.78 17.15 -4.38
N LYS A 150 -4.76 17.89 -4.91
CA LYS A 150 -5.84 18.52 -4.11
C LYS A 150 -6.70 17.54 -3.34
N ILE A 151 -6.88 16.32 -3.86
CA ILE A 151 -7.62 15.25 -3.17
C ILE A 151 -6.72 14.36 -2.31
N SER A 152 -5.40 14.59 -2.34
CA SER A 152 -4.46 13.87 -1.48
C SER A 152 -4.80 14.08 -0.01
N GLY A 153 -4.68 13.00 0.74
CA GLY A 153 -5.02 12.88 2.14
C GLY A 153 -6.51 12.71 2.44
N LYS A 154 -7.41 12.71 1.46
CA LYS A 154 -8.83 12.41 1.70
C LYS A 154 -9.06 10.92 1.87
N GLY A 155 -10.05 10.60 2.71
CA GLY A 155 -10.63 9.28 2.84
C GLY A 155 -12.11 9.33 2.47
N PHE A 156 -12.59 8.29 1.78
CA PHE A 156 -13.97 8.17 1.33
C PHE A 156 -14.55 6.81 1.70
N HIS A 157 -15.84 6.79 2.00
CA HIS A 157 -16.69 5.61 1.87
C HIS A 157 -17.57 5.82 0.66
N TRP A 158 -17.67 4.80 -0.19
CA TRP A 158 -18.54 4.81 -1.37
C TRP A 158 -19.49 3.62 -1.33
N LYS A 159 -20.72 3.83 -1.81
CA LYS A 159 -21.66 2.79 -2.16
C LYS A 159 -22.16 3.02 -3.59
N SER A 160 -21.93 2.03 -4.46
CA SER A 160 -22.42 2.09 -5.84
C SER A 160 -23.85 1.56 -5.98
N ASP A 161 -24.50 1.94 -7.07
CA ASP A 161 -25.80 1.42 -7.52
C ASP A 161 -25.79 -0.08 -7.88
N ARG A 162 -24.59 -0.68 -7.98
CA ARG A 162 -24.40 -2.14 -8.08
C ARG A 162 -24.24 -2.84 -6.72
N GLY A 163 -24.34 -2.09 -5.62
CA GLY A 163 -24.22 -2.62 -4.26
C GLY A 163 -22.79 -2.88 -3.81
N ILE A 164 -21.79 -2.38 -4.53
CA ILE A 164 -20.38 -2.45 -4.11
C ILE A 164 -20.09 -1.32 -3.14
N GLU A 165 -19.54 -1.65 -1.96
CA GLU A 165 -19.06 -0.67 -0.99
C GLU A 165 -17.55 -0.71 -0.86
N THR A 166 -16.92 0.47 -0.83
CA THR A 166 -15.47 0.61 -0.66
C THR A 166 -15.13 1.64 0.42
N LEU A 167 -14.02 1.42 1.12
CA LEU A 167 -13.25 2.49 1.76
C LEU A 167 -12.08 2.81 0.87
N GLU A 168 -11.79 4.09 0.64
CA GLU A 168 -10.69 4.52 -0.21
C GLU A 168 -9.90 5.63 0.48
N PHE A 169 -8.57 5.55 0.41
CA PHE A 169 -7.65 6.47 1.06
C PHE A 169 -6.62 6.97 0.04
N PHE A 170 -6.40 8.28 0.01
CA PHE A 170 -5.52 8.92 -0.97
C PHE A 170 -4.24 9.51 -0.34
N PRO A 171 -3.43 8.77 0.45
CA PRO A 171 -2.25 9.32 1.10
C PRO A 171 -1.06 9.50 0.13
N SER A 172 -1.21 9.23 -1.16
CA SER A 172 -0.20 9.36 -2.22
C SER A 172 -0.73 10.15 -3.41
N VAL A 173 0.16 10.71 -4.23
CA VAL A 173 -0.18 11.32 -5.53
C VAL A 173 -0.01 10.35 -6.70
N THR A 174 0.49 9.14 -6.45
CA THR A 174 0.73 8.10 -7.48
C THR A 174 0.06 6.76 -7.15
N TYR A 175 -0.51 6.65 -5.96
CA TYR A 175 -1.18 5.45 -5.45
C TYR A 175 -2.41 5.86 -4.63
N SER A 176 -3.31 4.91 -4.48
CA SER A 176 -4.34 4.91 -3.44
C SER A 176 -4.33 3.57 -2.73
N SER A 177 -4.91 3.53 -1.54
CA SER A 177 -5.27 2.28 -0.88
C SER A 177 -6.78 2.18 -0.67
N PHE A 178 -7.30 0.96 -0.60
CA PHE A 178 -8.73 0.72 -0.56
C PHE A 178 -9.09 -0.60 0.11
N VAL A 179 -10.30 -0.69 0.66
CA VAL A 179 -10.91 -1.90 1.23
C VAL A 179 -12.22 -2.15 0.48
N GLU A 180 -12.37 -3.31 -0.15
CA GLU A 180 -13.67 -3.70 -0.74
C GLU A 180 -14.54 -4.39 0.31
N LEU A 181 -15.48 -3.65 0.90
CA LEU A 181 -16.29 -4.04 2.05
C LEU A 181 -17.41 -5.05 1.73
N THR A 182 -17.70 -5.29 0.45
CA THR A 182 -18.79 -6.18 0.01
C THR A 182 -18.29 -7.37 -0.80
N ARG A 183 -17.23 -7.19 -1.61
CA ARG A 183 -16.74 -8.23 -2.51
C ARG A 183 -15.82 -9.22 -1.81
N ASN A 184 -14.78 -8.70 -1.16
CA ASN A 184 -13.77 -9.54 -0.50
C ASN A 184 -14.19 -9.92 0.92
N ASP A 185 -14.87 -9.01 1.63
CA ASP A 185 -15.35 -9.20 3.02
C ASP A 185 -14.26 -9.74 3.97
N ASP A 186 -13.01 -9.33 3.72
CA ASP A 186 -11.80 -9.78 4.42
C ASP A 186 -11.18 -8.68 5.29
N GLU A 187 -11.73 -7.46 5.24
CA GLU A 187 -11.19 -6.29 5.92
C GLU A 187 -9.69 -6.08 5.65
N LEU A 188 -9.22 -6.43 4.46
CA LEU A 188 -7.86 -6.17 4.01
C LEU A 188 -7.81 -4.91 3.15
N VAL A 189 -6.79 -4.08 3.38
CA VAL A 189 -6.52 -2.87 2.61
C VAL A 189 -5.56 -3.18 1.48
N TYR A 190 -5.95 -2.99 0.23
CA TYR A 190 -5.09 -3.14 -0.94
C TYR A 190 -4.55 -1.78 -1.37
N CYS A 191 -3.50 -1.76 -2.19
CA CYS A 191 -3.03 -0.53 -2.83
C CYS A 191 -2.74 -0.76 -4.30
N ALA A 192 -2.89 0.29 -5.10
CA ALA A 192 -2.62 0.23 -6.53
C ALA A 192 -2.20 1.59 -7.09
N PRO A 193 -1.40 1.61 -8.19
CA PRO A 193 -1.07 2.83 -8.90
C PRO A 193 -2.33 3.59 -9.32
N SER A 194 -2.39 4.87 -8.99
CA SER A 194 -3.56 5.71 -9.21
C SER A 194 -3.19 7.05 -9.83
N ASP A 195 -4.12 7.61 -10.59
CA ASP A 195 -4.06 8.96 -11.14
C ASP A 195 -5.20 9.81 -10.58
N PHE A 196 -4.88 11.08 -10.30
CA PHE A 196 -5.81 12.06 -9.75
C PHE A 196 -5.78 13.29 -10.64
N ILE A 197 -6.89 13.59 -11.29
CA ILE A 197 -6.96 14.65 -12.31
C ILE A 197 -8.01 15.67 -11.89
N GLN A 198 -7.63 16.94 -11.92
CA GLN A 198 -8.54 18.04 -11.67
C GLN A 198 -9.34 18.34 -12.94
N ILE A 199 -10.66 18.24 -12.85
CA ILE A 199 -11.58 18.64 -13.93
C ILE A 199 -11.99 20.09 -13.72
N ASP A 200 -12.52 20.41 -12.53
CA ASP A 200 -12.74 21.78 -12.08
C ASP A 200 -12.39 21.92 -10.57
N GLU A 201 -12.97 22.89 -9.85
CA GLU A 201 -12.64 23.11 -8.44
C GLU A 201 -13.19 22.01 -7.51
N ASN A 202 -14.32 21.39 -7.84
CA ASN A 202 -14.99 20.41 -6.98
C ASN A 202 -15.14 19.03 -7.64
N ILE A 203 -14.91 18.92 -8.96
CA ILE A 203 -14.97 17.67 -9.70
C ILE A 203 -13.56 17.18 -10.03
N PHE A 204 -13.31 15.95 -9.65
CA PHE A 204 -12.04 15.26 -9.87
C PHE A 204 -12.30 13.95 -10.60
N LEU A 205 -11.31 13.52 -11.35
CA LEU A 205 -11.24 12.20 -11.93
C LEU A 205 -10.22 11.38 -11.12
N TYR A 206 -10.66 10.20 -10.68
CA TYR A 206 -9.84 9.18 -10.07
C TYR A 206 -9.78 7.95 -10.98
N ASP A 207 -8.60 7.35 -11.07
CA ASP A 207 -8.34 6.18 -11.90
C ASP A 207 -7.30 5.29 -11.22
N ARG A 208 -7.63 4.01 -11.03
CA ARG A 208 -6.82 2.99 -10.35
C ARG A 208 -6.75 1.74 -11.21
N VAL A 209 -5.55 1.16 -11.35
CA VAL A 209 -5.37 -0.21 -11.87
C VAL A 209 -4.76 -1.12 -10.83
N GLU A 210 -5.37 -2.27 -10.71
CA GLU A 210 -5.04 -3.34 -9.80
C GLU A 210 -3.85 -4.20 -10.25
N CYS A 211 -2.65 -3.60 -10.29
CA CYS A 211 -1.42 -4.24 -10.77
C CYS A 211 -0.92 -5.37 -9.84
N GLU A 212 -0.54 -6.53 -10.41
CA GLU A 212 -0.14 -7.79 -9.71
C GLU A 212 -1.25 -8.57 -9.01
N PHE A 213 -2.48 -8.08 -9.00
CA PHE A 213 -3.62 -8.81 -8.47
C PHE A 213 -4.67 -9.00 -9.55
N ALA A 214 -5.85 -8.38 -9.47
CA ALA A 214 -6.94 -8.69 -10.39
C ALA A 214 -6.69 -8.16 -11.81
N GLY A 215 -5.83 -7.14 -11.96
CA GLY A 215 -5.60 -6.43 -13.22
C GLY A 215 -6.73 -5.48 -13.61
N ILE A 216 -7.75 -5.33 -12.76
CA ILE A 216 -8.94 -4.53 -12.99
C ILE A 216 -8.63 -3.03 -12.88
N MET A 217 -9.18 -2.25 -13.80
CA MET A 217 -9.24 -0.80 -13.70
C MET A 217 -10.57 -0.36 -13.08
N THR A 218 -10.52 0.54 -12.10
CA THR A 218 -11.67 1.29 -11.61
C THR A 218 -11.40 2.77 -11.81
N MET A 219 -12.28 3.45 -12.54
CA MET A 219 -12.18 4.87 -12.85
C MET A 219 -13.51 5.54 -12.57
N TYR A 220 -13.50 6.70 -11.92
CA TYR A 220 -14.71 7.49 -11.73
C TYR A 220 -14.42 8.99 -11.63
N ILE A 221 -15.40 9.79 -12.06
CA ILE A 221 -15.47 11.20 -11.69
C ILE A 221 -16.25 11.34 -10.39
N LEU A 222 -15.79 12.22 -9.50
CA LEU A 222 -16.39 12.48 -8.19
C LEU A 222 -16.64 13.98 -8.01
N ASP A 223 -17.80 14.32 -7.43
CA ASP A 223 -18.15 15.70 -7.06
C ASP A 223 -18.05 15.85 -5.53
N LEU A 224 -17.12 16.68 -5.06
CA LEU A 224 -16.91 16.94 -3.64
C LEU A 224 -18.05 17.73 -2.98
N PHE A 225 -18.92 18.41 -3.73
CA PHE A 225 -20.05 19.14 -3.15
C PHE A 225 -21.22 18.22 -2.83
N THR A 226 -21.50 17.24 -3.70
CA THR A 226 -22.61 16.30 -3.50
C THR A 226 -22.17 14.94 -2.98
N LEU A 227 -20.87 14.65 -2.95
CA LEU A 227 -20.30 13.36 -2.58
C LEU A 227 -20.96 12.23 -3.39
N THR A 228 -20.96 12.44 -4.70
CA THR A 228 -21.49 11.50 -5.69
C THR A 228 -20.46 11.22 -6.76
N GLN A 229 -20.49 10.02 -7.32
CA GLN A 229 -19.59 9.59 -8.38
C GLN A 229 -20.32 8.94 -9.56
N ALA A 230 -19.68 8.99 -10.71
CA ALA A 230 -20.05 8.23 -11.91
C ALA A 230 -18.79 7.66 -12.55
N GLY A 231 -18.79 6.38 -12.89
CA GLY A 231 -17.56 5.71 -13.30
C GLY A 231 -17.75 4.46 -14.13
N VAL A 232 -16.64 3.80 -14.39
CA VAL A 232 -16.53 2.53 -15.11
C VAL A 232 -15.57 1.59 -14.38
N ARG A 233 -15.88 0.30 -14.40
CA ARG A 233 -14.96 -0.78 -14.06
C ARG A 233 -14.69 -1.60 -15.31
N LEU A 234 -13.42 -1.93 -15.54
CA LEU A 234 -12.94 -2.70 -16.69
C LEU A 234 -11.89 -3.71 -16.23
N GLY A 235 -12.14 -5.00 -16.45
CA GLY A 235 -11.15 -6.04 -16.17
C GLY A 235 -11.82 -7.40 -15.98
N PHE A 236 -11.06 -8.40 -15.52
CA PHE A 236 -11.59 -9.75 -15.29
C PHE A 236 -11.62 -10.05 -13.80
N ASN A 237 -12.76 -10.56 -13.32
CA ASN A 237 -12.93 -10.94 -11.92
C ASN A 237 -12.18 -12.22 -11.56
N GLU A 238 -12.31 -12.68 -10.32
CA GLU A 238 -11.69 -13.90 -9.80
C GLU A 238 -12.20 -15.20 -10.45
N LYS A 239 -13.30 -15.12 -11.21
CA LYS A 239 -13.87 -16.21 -12.01
C LYS A 239 -13.55 -16.07 -13.50
N ASP A 240 -12.66 -15.16 -13.84
CA ASP A 240 -12.30 -14.79 -15.22
C ASP A 240 -13.49 -14.32 -16.06
N GLU A 241 -14.52 -13.79 -15.40
CA GLU A 241 -15.64 -13.12 -16.07
C GLU A 241 -15.29 -11.64 -16.29
N LEU A 242 -15.62 -11.13 -17.47
CA LEU A 242 -15.38 -9.74 -17.82
C LEU A 242 -16.31 -8.82 -17.02
N GLU A 243 -15.72 -7.96 -16.20
CA GLU A 243 -16.36 -6.81 -15.60
C GLU A 243 -16.15 -5.62 -16.54
N TYR A 244 -17.17 -5.30 -17.35
CA TYR A 244 -17.22 -4.04 -18.09
C TYR A 244 -18.56 -3.36 -17.89
N TYR A 245 -18.60 -2.46 -16.91
CA TYR A 245 -19.82 -1.79 -16.53
C TYR A 245 -19.58 -0.36 -16.05
N MET A 246 -20.59 0.49 -16.26
CA MET A 246 -20.69 1.81 -15.67
C MET A 246 -21.54 1.76 -14.40
N PHE A 247 -21.27 2.70 -13.50
CA PHE A 247 -21.96 2.79 -12.22
C PHE A 247 -22.11 4.23 -11.77
N ARG A 248 -23.09 4.45 -10.89
CA ARG A 248 -23.19 5.64 -10.06
C ARG A 248 -22.92 5.26 -8.61
N GLY A 249 -22.49 6.21 -7.80
CA GLY A 249 -22.34 5.99 -6.38
C GLY A 249 -22.54 7.25 -5.57
N GLU A 250 -22.86 7.03 -4.31
CA GLU A 250 -22.96 8.07 -3.28
C GLU A 250 -22.02 7.68 -2.14
N GLY A 251 -21.55 8.66 -1.39
CA GLY A 251 -20.57 8.41 -0.36
C GLY A 251 -20.46 9.52 0.65
N GLU A 252 -19.46 9.38 1.50
CA GLU A 252 -19.10 10.38 2.48
C GLU A 252 -17.58 10.47 2.66
N ILE A 253 -17.12 11.63 3.13
CA ILE A 253 -15.72 11.81 3.52
C ILE A 253 -15.53 11.18 4.90
N THR A 254 -14.69 10.16 4.98
CA THR A 254 -14.37 9.50 6.25
C THR A 254 -13.30 10.26 7.04
N GLY A 255 -12.51 11.10 6.37
CA GLY A 255 -11.55 11.97 7.04
C GLY A 255 -10.60 12.67 6.08
N GLN A 256 -9.66 13.41 6.67
CA GLN A 256 -8.60 14.11 5.96
C GLN A 256 -7.33 14.02 6.81
N ILE A 257 -6.25 13.55 6.19
CA ILE A 257 -4.89 13.69 6.74
C ILE A 257 -4.19 14.90 6.12
N ALA A 258 -3.16 15.38 6.81
CA ALA A 258 -2.34 16.49 6.39
C ALA A 258 -1.67 16.20 5.04
N GLN A 259 -1.58 17.25 4.24
CA GLN A 259 -0.74 17.27 3.05
C GLN A 259 0.63 17.81 3.44
N PHE A 260 1.69 17.15 2.98
CA PHE A 260 3.06 17.46 3.37
C PHE A 260 3.90 18.10 2.24
N HIS A 261 3.29 18.26 1.06
CA HIS A 261 3.84 18.99 -0.07
C HIS A 261 4.02 20.49 0.27
N GLY A 262 4.87 21.17 -0.49
CA GLY A 262 5.00 22.64 -0.41
C GLY A 262 3.68 23.35 -0.70
N PHE A 263 3.44 24.50 -0.07
CA PHE A 263 2.17 25.24 -0.22
C PHE A 263 1.92 25.78 -1.65
N ASP A 264 2.99 25.92 -2.44
CA ASP A 264 2.99 26.31 -3.85
C ASP A 264 2.90 25.10 -4.80
N ASP A 265 3.00 23.87 -4.27
CA ASP A 265 2.85 22.64 -5.05
C ASP A 265 1.36 22.27 -5.19
N HIS A 266 0.84 22.47 -6.40
CA HIS A 266 -0.53 22.12 -6.77
C HIS A 266 -0.64 20.75 -7.50
N GLY A 267 0.44 19.96 -7.50
CA GLY A 267 0.49 18.61 -8.05
C GLY A 267 0.41 18.54 -9.58
N LYS A 268 0.80 19.61 -10.28
CA LYS A 268 0.78 19.67 -11.77
C LYS A 268 1.89 18.84 -12.43
N GLU A 269 2.88 18.42 -11.66
CA GLU A 269 3.98 17.55 -12.07
C GLU A 269 4.30 16.56 -10.94
N ILE A 270 4.75 15.35 -11.28
CA ILE A 270 5.20 14.36 -10.31
C ILE A 270 6.69 14.07 -10.54
N ILE A 271 7.49 14.26 -9.50
CA ILE A 271 8.91 13.92 -9.50
C ILE A 271 9.07 12.53 -8.88
N TYR A 272 9.34 11.52 -9.70
CA TYR A 272 9.48 10.12 -9.27
C TYR A 272 10.83 9.79 -8.61
N GLU A 273 11.60 10.79 -8.17
CA GLU A 273 12.89 10.58 -7.53
C GLU A 273 12.72 10.31 -6.03
N MET A 274 13.36 9.27 -5.52
CA MET A 274 13.43 9.03 -4.07
C MET A 274 14.49 9.90 -3.41
N LYS A 275 14.34 10.17 -2.11
CA LYS A 275 15.44 10.73 -1.29
C LYS A 275 16.58 9.71 -1.22
N THR A 276 17.81 10.18 -1.35
CA THR A 276 19.01 9.32 -1.26
C THR A 276 19.92 9.82 -0.15
N PRO A 277 20.52 8.91 0.65
CA PRO A 277 21.49 9.31 1.66
C PRO A 277 22.77 9.83 1.02
N PRO A 278 23.52 10.71 1.72
CA PRO A 278 24.82 11.18 1.28
C PRO A 278 25.76 9.98 1.14
N MET A 279 26.48 9.95 0.02
CA MET A 279 27.38 8.84 -0.24
C MET A 279 28.53 8.75 0.77
N PRO A 280 28.98 7.53 1.11
CA PRO A 280 30.24 7.32 1.80
C PRO A 280 31.40 7.94 1.00
N LYS A 281 32.34 8.60 1.69
CA LYS A 281 33.55 9.17 1.05
C LYS A 281 34.26 8.12 0.18
N GLY A 282 34.56 8.47 -1.07
CA GLY A 282 35.37 7.64 -1.98
C GLY A 282 34.58 6.66 -2.88
N LYS A 283 33.25 6.68 -2.87
CA LYS A 283 32.42 5.98 -3.87
C LYS A 283 31.89 6.96 -4.91
N GLU A 284 31.73 6.51 -6.16
CA GLU A 284 31.09 7.30 -7.22
C GLU A 284 29.55 7.22 -7.11
N PRO A 285 28.82 8.29 -7.45
CA PRO A 285 27.36 8.28 -7.42
C PRO A 285 26.87 7.21 -8.38
N GLN A 286 26.01 6.31 -7.89
CA GLN A 286 25.21 5.54 -8.84
C GLN A 286 24.35 6.55 -9.60
N PRO A 287 24.38 6.54 -10.95
CA PRO A 287 23.50 7.38 -11.73
C PRO A 287 22.06 7.07 -11.30
N PRO A 288 21.19 8.10 -11.15
CA PRO A 288 19.80 7.85 -10.82
C PRO A 288 19.22 6.85 -11.83
N PRO A 289 18.37 5.90 -11.38
CA PRO A 289 17.74 4.97 -12.29
C PRO A 289 17.05 5.76 -13.41
N PRO A 290 17.21 5.36 -14.68
CA PRO A 290 16.66 6.12 -15.79
C PRO A 290 15.14 6.22 -15.66
N VAL A 291 14.60 7.42 -15.86
CA VAL A 291 13.14 7.61 -15.96
C VAL A 291 12.65 6.80 -17.16
N ILE A 292 11.84 5.78 -16.90
CA ILE A 292 11.29 4.93 -17.94
C ILE A 292 10.22 5.72 -18.69
N LYS A 293 10.58 6.25 -19.86
CA LYS A 293 9.65 6.93 -20.78
C LYS A 293 8.96 5.91 -21.69
N LYS A 294 8.11 5.04 -21.11
CA LYS A 294 7.25 4.13 -21.86
C LYS A 294 5.80 4.60 -21.76
N LYS A 295 5.01 4.35 -22.81
CA LYS A 295 3.56 4.58 -22.81
C LYS A 295 2.93 3.87 -21.62
N GLY A 296 2.08 4.57 -20.87
CA GLY A 296 1.37 4.07 -19.70
C GLY A 296 2.23 3.83 -18.47
N PHE A 297 3.47 4.30 -18.45
CA PHE A 297 4.35 4.04 -17.31
C PHE A 297 3.82 4.70 -16.03
N ARG A 298 3.71 3.90 -14.98
CA ARG A 298 3.58 4.34 -13.59
C ARG A 298 4.60 3.58 -12.74
N PRO A 299 5.12 4.17 -11.64
CA PRO A 299 5.90 3.41 -10.68
C PRO A 299 5.02 2.29 -10.09
N VAL A 300 5.37 1.04 -10.37
CA VAL A 300 4.64 -0.12 -9.85
C VAL A 300 5.56 -0.93 -8.95
N TYR A 301 5.17 -1.16 -7.69
CA TYR A 301 5.82 -2.22 -6.91
C TYR A 301 5.54 -3.55 -7.60
N ARG A 302 6.60 -4.25 -7.99
CA ARG A 302 6.53 -5.60 -8.56
C ARG A 302 7.34 -6.59 -7.74
N PRO A 303 7.01 -6.81 -6.45
CA PRO A 303 7.99 -7.37 -5.55
C PRO A 303 8.34 -8.82 -5.86
N LEU A 304 7.41 -9.68 -6.27
CA LEU A 304 7.75 -11.07 -6.62
C LEU A 304 8.63 -11.19 -7.87
N LYS A 305 8.62 -10.16 -8.73
CA LYS A 305 9.55 -10.06 -9.87
C LYS A 305 10.93 -9.56 -9.43
N ASN A 306 10.98 -8.64 -8.47
CA ASN A 306 12.21 -8.02 -7.96
C ASN A 306 12.89 -8.86 -6.86
N HIS A 307 12.11 -9.64 -6.11
CA HIS A 307 12.43 -10.47 -4.95
C HIS A 307 11.80 -11.86 -5.14
N PRO A 308 12.33 -12.67 -6.07
CA PRO A 308 11.77 -13.98 -6.36
C PRO A 308 11.79 -14.89 -5.11
N PRO A 309 10.81 -15.80 -4.97
CA PRO A 309 10.78 -16.75 -3.87
C PRO A 309 12.06 -17.59 -3.80
N LEU A 310 12.58 -17.77 -2.59
CA LEU A 310 13.72 -18.63 -2.32
C LEU A 310 13.28 -19.99 -1.79
N THR A 311 14.09 -21.01 -2.05
CA THR A 311 13.96 -22.32 -1.38
C THR A 311 14.52 -22.27 0.04
N GLU A 312 14.04 -23.17 0.91
CA GLU A 312 14.56 -23.30 2.28
C GLU A 312 16.07 -23.49 2.33
N LYS A 313 16.62 -24.28 1.40
CA LYS A 313 18.07 -24.50 1.29
C LYS A 313 18.81 -23.19 1.01
N GLN A 314 18.31 -22.38 0.08
CA GLN A 314 18.93 -21.08 -0.25
C GLN A 314 18.86 -20.12 0.94
N VAL A 315 17.72 -20.05 1.62
CA VAL A 315 17.56 -19.22 2.83
C VAL A 315 18.56 -19.62 3.90
N ASN A 316 18.66 -20.91 4.20
CA ASN A 316 19.61 -21.43 5.19
C ASN A 316 21.08 -21.15 4.82
N GLU A 317 21.43 -21.25 3.54
CA GLU A 317 22.77 -20.89 3.06
C GLU A 317 23.06 -19.39 3.16
N ILE A 318 22.06 -18.54 2.90
CA ILE A 318 22.17 -17.09 3.02
C ILE A 318 22.37 -16.70 4.49
N VAL A 319 21.53 -17.21 5.39
CA VAL A 319 21.62 -16.96 6.83
C VAL A 319 23.02 -17.30 7.35
N LYS A 320 23.56 -18.48 7.02
CA LYS A 320 24.90 -18.91 7.44
C LYS A 320 26.05 -18.02 6.95
N LYS A 321 25.86 -17.32 5.82
CA LYS A 321 26.87 -16.44 5.22
C LYS A 321 26.67 -14.97 5.60
N SER A 322 25.56 -14.65 6.26
CA SER A 322 25.21 -13.28 6.59
C SER A 322 26.09 -12.77 7.74
N PRO A 323 26.37 -11.46 7.78
CA PRO A 323 27.03 -10.86 8.94
C PRO A 323 26.18 -11.04 10.21
N PRO A 324 26.79 -10.89 11.39
CA PRO A 324 26.04 -10.93 12.65
C PRO A 324 24.88 -9.92 12.70
N PRO A 325 23.81 -10.20 13.47
CA PRO A 325 22.74 -9.26 13.75
C PRO A 325 23.24 -7.90 14.25
N PHE A 326 22.40 -6.87 14.09
CA PHE A 326 22.66 -5.50 14.53
C PHE A 326 23.92 -4.88 13.92
N ASN A 327 24.27 -5.30 12.70
CA ASN A 327 25.24 -4.57 11.90
C ASN A 327 24.62 -3.24 11.41
N ASP A 328 25.42 -2.17 11.35
CA ASP A 328 24.98 -0.82 10.94
C ASP A 328 24.61 -0.72 9.43
N ALA A 329 24.26 -1.84 8.78
CA ALA A 329 23.94 -1.93 7.35
C ALA A 329 22.44 -2.14 7.06
N GLY A 330 21.55 -1.80 8.00
CA GLY A 330 20.10 -1.97 7.88
C GLY A 330 19.44 -1.09 6.80
N VAL A 331 18.28 -1.52 6.27
CA VAL A 331 17.49 -0.78 5.25
C VAL A 331 17.08 0.63 5.73
N MET A 332 16.77 0.73 7.03
CA MET A 332 16.08 1.88 7.63
C MET A 332 17.02 2.78 8.45
N ASP A 333 18.20 2.27 8.79
CA ASP A 333 19.18 2.94 9.64
C ASP A 333 20.50 3.02 8.87
N SER A 334 20.75 4.15 8.21
CA SER A 334 21.99 4.40 7.46
C SER A 334 23.19 4.68 8.38
N GLY A 335 23.27 4.04 9.54
CA GLY A 335 24.23 4.30 10.61
C GLY A 335 23.88 5.53 11.46
N THR A 336 24.89 6.31 11.88
CA THR A 336 24.84 7.46 12.83
C THR A 336 23.88 8.62 12.49
N LEU A 337 22.99 8.46 11.51
CA LEU A 337 22.07 9.47 10.99
C LEU A 337 20.58 9.11 11.22
N GLY A 338 20.29 7.96 11.84
CA GLY A 338 18.93 7.54 12.16
C GLY A 338 18.39 8.12 13.47
N ASN A 339 17.07 8.08 13.63
CA ASN A 339 16.35 8.48 14.84
C ASN A 339 16.20 7.31 15.84
N LYS A 340 17.17 6.40 15.87
CA LYS A 340 17.19 5.26 16.78
C LYS A 340 17.34 5.73 18.24
N MET A 341 16.59 5.10 19.15
CA MET A 341 16.71 5.38 20.58
C MET A 341 18.08 4.97 21.13
N PRO A 342 18.60 5.62 22.19
CA PRO A 342 19.82 5.19 22.86
C PRO A 342 19.64 3.79 23.45
N LEU A 343 20.71 3.00 23.43
CA LEU A 343 20.71 1.68 24.09
C LEU A 343 20.49 1.84 25.58
N ASN A 344 19.72 0.91 26.14
CA ASN A 344 19.38 0.89 27.55
C ASN A 344 20.13 -0.25 28.26
N ASP A 345 20.67 0.05 29.44
CA ASP A 345 21.45 -0.89 30.27
C ASP A 345 20.66 -1.38 31.51
N LEU A 346 19.38 -1.05 31.64
CA LEU A 346 18.57 -1.40 32.82
C LEU A 346 18.51 -2.91 33.06
N LEU A 347 18.67 -3.73 32.02
CA LEU A 347 18.68 -5.19 32.16
C LEU A 347 20.03 -5.75 32.61
N VAL A 348 21.14 -5.01 32.49
CA VAL A 348 22.49 -5.52 32.81
C VAL A 348 22.58 -6.00 34.26
N GLY A 349 23.16 -7.18 34.43
CA GLY A 349 23.31 -7.87 35.71
C GLY A 349 22.03 -8.52 36.24
N LYS A 350 20.93 -8.53 35.47
CA LYS A 350 19.65 -9.10 35.90
C LYS A 350 19.41 -10.48 35.31
N GLU A 351 18.68 -11.29 36.07
CA GLU A 351 18.09 -12.54 35.63
C GLU A 351 16.57 -12.43 35.68
N LEU A 352 15.89 -12.99 34.68
CA LEU A 352 14.44 -13.04 34.64
C LEU A 352 13.94 -14.30 33.94
N THR A 353 12.72 -14.69 34.26
CA THR A 353 11.99 -15.74 33.54
C THR A 353 10.74 -15.14 32.92
N LEU A 354 10.58 -15.36 31.61
CA LEU A 354 9.38 -14.97 30.87
C LEU A 354 8.50 -16.20 30.71
N ARG A 355 7.27 -16.12 31.23
CA ARG A 355 6.29 -17.20 31.16
C ARG A 355 5.11 -16.74 30.31
N TYR A 356 4.99 -17.33 29.13
CA TYR A 356 3.90 -17.05 28.21
C TYR A 356 2.70 -17.96 28.46
N ASP A 357 1.50 -17.43 28.24
CA ASP A 357 0.24 -18.16 28.44
C ASP A 357 0.01 -19.23 27.35
N ASN A 358 -1.09 -19.99 27.46
CA ASN A 358 -1.54 -20.97 26.45
C ASN A 358 -0.51 -22.04 26.07
N ASN A 359 0.25 -22.54 27.05
CA ASN A 359 1.39 -23.45 26.84
C ASN A 359 2.49 -22.85 25.94
N GLY A 360 2.58 -21.52 25.91
CA GLY A 360 3.67 -20.81 25.25
C GLY A 360 5.03 -21.13 25.88
N PRO A 361 6.12 -20.70 25.24
CA PRO A 361 7.46 -20.98 25.72
C PRO A 361 7.69 -20.37 27.11
N VAL A 362 8.64 -20.95 27.83
CA VAL A 362 9.20 -20.34 29.04
C VAL A 362 10.68 -20.12 28.78
N TRP A 363 11.13 -18.88 28.89
CA TRP A 363 12.51 -18.49 28.61
C TRP A 363 13.14 -17.91 29.85
N ASN A 364 14.33 -18.38 30.17
CA ASN A 364 15.16 -17.83 31.22
C ASN A 364 16.24 -16.97 30.55
N TYR A 365 16.41 -15.75 31.04
CA TYR A 365 17.38 -14.78 30.52
C TYR A 365 18.37 -14.35 31.60
N ARG A 366 19.61 -14.10 31.17
CA ARG A 366 20.67 -13.42 31.92
C ARG A 366 21.27 -12.35 31.02
N PHE A 367 21.36 -11.13 31.51
CA PHE A 367 21.92 -10.01 30.76
C PHE A 367 23.28 -9.67 31.37
N ASP A 368 24.36 -10.11 30.74
CA ASP A 368 25.69 -10.05 31.36
C ASP A 368 26.32 -8.66 31.21
N GLU A 369 26.18 -8.05 30.04
CA GLU A 369 26.70 -6.74 29.69
C GLU A 369 25.80 -6.10 28.61
N ILE A 370 26.03 -4.83 28.33
CA ILE A 370 25.32 -4.19 27.22
C ILE A 370 25.62 -4.95 25.93
N LYS A 371 24.56 -5.23 25.17
CA LYS A 371 24.59 -6.03 23.94
C LYS A 371 24.90 -7.52 24.05
N LYS A 372 25.02 -8.09 25.25
CA LYS A 372 25.23 -9.54 25.42
C LYS A 372 24.24 -10.14 26.42
N LEU A 373 23.44 -11.09 25.94
CA LEU A 373 22.57 -11.88 26.80
C LEU A 373 22.90 -13.36 26.68
N ARG A 374 22.45 -14.11 27.70
CA ARG A 374 22.33 -15.55 27.64
C ARG A 374 20.88 -15.94 27.85
N TYR A 375 20.40 -16.90 27.09
CA TYR A 375 19.05 -17.43 27.24
C TYR A 375 19.04 -18.96 27.21
N ARG A 376 17.96 -19.54 27.72
CA ARG A 376 17.65 -20.97 27.57
C ARG A 376 16.15 -21.18 27.65
N ARG A 377 15.65 -22.24 27.01
CA ARG A 377 14.26 -22.68 27.21
C ARG A 377 14.15 -23.40 28.56
N GLU A 378 12.99 -23.34 29.19
CA GLU A 378 12.74 -24.06 30.44
C GLU A 378 12.98 -25.57 30.26
N GLY A 379 13.72 -26.18 31.19
CA GLY A 379 14.17 -27.57 31.08
C GLY A 379 15.49 -27.76 30.30
N GLU A 380 15.98 -26.77 29.57
CA GLU A 380 17.31 -26.84 28.96
C GLU A 380 18.42 -26.60 29.99
N VAL A 381 19.51 -27.38 29.88
CA VAL A 381 20.70 -27.20 30.72
C VAL A 381 21.66 -26.18 30.10
N LYS A 382 21.78 -26.18 28.76
CA LYS A 382 22.69 -25.32 28.02
C LYS A 382 22.15 -23.88 27.99
N TRP A 383 23.01 -22.93 28.31
CA TRP A 383 22.79 -21.52 28.00
C TRP A 383 23.31 -21.21 26.59
N HIS A 384 22.51 -20.48 25.82
CA HIS A 384 22.90 -19.93 24.52
C HIS A 384 23.29 -18.46 24.71
N GLU A 385 24.35 -18.03 24.05
CA GLU A 385 24.86 -16.66 24.12
C GLU A 385 24.56 -15.96 22.80
N GLU A 386 23.93 -14.79 22.88
CA GLU A 386 23.49 -14.03 21.70
C GLU A 386 23.72 -12.53 21.90
N PRO A 387 23.99 -11.78 20.81
CA PRO A 387 23.93 -10.35 20.87
C PRO A 387 22.48 -9.90 21.07
N TYR A 388 22.29 -8.75 21.72
CA TYR A 388 20.97 -8.11 21.79
C TYR A 388 21.11 -6.60 21.69
N GLU A 389 20.00 -5.93 21.45
CA GLU A 389 19.88 -4.50 21.73
C GLU A 389 18.58 -4.25 22.46
N ALA A 390 18.60 -3.31 23.40
CA ALA A 390 17.45 -2.95 24.22
C ALA A 390 17.23 -1.45 24.27
N PHE A 391 15.96 -1.06 24.34
CA PHE A 391 15.50 0.33 24.38
C PHE A 391 14.38 0.49 25.41
N GLU A 392 14.17 1.72 25.86
CA GLU A 392 13.12 2.07 26.82
C GLU A 392 12.10 3.05 26.20
N PRO A 393 11.11 2.57 25.41
CA PRO A 393 10.12 3.44 24.76
C PRO A 393 9.14 4.11 25.73
N ALA A 394 8.99 3.59 26.94
CA ALA A 394 8.18 4.18 28.00
C ALA A 394 8.83 3.88 29.35
N GLU A 395 8.50 4.66 30.40
CA GLU A 395 9.11 4.48 31.72
C GLU A 395 9.00 3.02 32.19
N LYS A 396 10.17 2.42 32.44
CA LYS A 396 10.36 1.03 32.86
C LYS A 396 9.68 0.00 31.95
N MET A 397 9.49 0.35 30.68
CA MET A 397 9.12 -0.59 29.64
C MET A 397 10.35 -0.82 28.78
N ILE A 398 10.92 -2.02 28.84
CA ILE A 398 12.11 -2.38 28.06
C ILE A 398 11.68 -3.23 26.88
N VAL A 399 12.14 -2.88 25.69
CA VAL A 399 12.07 -3.77 24.53
C VAL A 399 13.45 -4.32 24.24
N PHE A 400 13.54 -5.57 23.82
CA PHE A 400 14.80 -6.12 23.30
C PHE A 400 14.57 -7.14 22.20
N VAL A 401 15.57 -7.27 21.33
CA VAL A 401 15.58 -8.22 20.22
C VAL A 401 16.57 -9.32 20.52
N ASN A 402 16.12 -10.57 20.43
CA ASN A 402 16.94 -11.75 20.67
C ASN A 402 16.92 -12.66 19.43
N PRO A 403 18.02 -12.76 18.66
CA PRO A 403 18.17 -13.80 17.66
C PRO A 403 18.30 -15.17 18.32
N HIS A 404 17.76 -16.23 17.71
CA HIS A 404 18.12 -17.60 18.09
C HIS A 404 18.97 -18.18 16.96
N SER A 405 20.25 -17.80 16.92
CA SER A 405 21.13 -18.00 15.76
C SER A 405 21.44 -19.47 15.46
N ASP A 406 21.19 -20.37 16.40
CA ASP A 406 21.41 -21.81 16.28
C ASP A 406 20.19 -22.61 15.78
N THR A 407 19.09 -21.92 15.44
CA THR A 407 17.84 -22.55 14.98
C THR A 407 17.78 -22.75 13.46
N THR A 408 16.99 -23.73 13.01
CA THR A 408 16.68 -23.95 11.59
C THR A 408 15.23 -24.45 11.48
N PRO A 409 14.30 -23.69 10.89
CA PRO A 409 14.48 -22.35 10.32
C PRO A 409 15.01 -21.32 11.33
N HIS A 410 15.68 -20.27 10.85
CA HIS A 410 16.18 -19.22 11.73
C HIS A 410 15.01 -18.52 12.42
N GLU A 411 15.10 -18.38 13.74
CA GLU A 411 14.13 -17.69 14.59
C GLU A 411 14.70 -16.36 15.11
N SER A 412 13.83 -15.39 15.36
CA SER A 412 14.14 -14.19 16.13
C SER A 412 12.92 -13.78 16.94
N VAL A 413 13.14 -13.26 18.15
CA VAL A 413 12.06 -12.85 19.04
C VAL A 413 12.23 -11.39 19.43
N TYR A 414 11.15 -10.62 19.31
CA TYR A 414 11.05 -9.25 19.78
C TYR A 414 10.23 -9.24 21.06
N ILE A 415 10.83 -8.84 22.18
CA ILE A 415 10.24 -8.95 23.50
C ILE A 415 10.01 -7.57 24.09
N VAL A 416 8.81 -7.34 24.61
CA VAL A 416 8.44 -6.15 25.38
C VAL A 416 8.24 -6.56 26.84
N LEU A 417 8.96 -5.89 27.74
CA LEU A 417 8.88 -6.06 29.19
C LEU A 417 8.26 -4.81 29.82
N ASP A 418 7.05 -4.90 30.35
CA ASP A 418 6.49 -3.88 31.22
C ASP A 418 6.84 -4.20 32.68
N LEU A 419 7.94 -3.62 33.18
CA LEU A 419 8.44 -3.90 34.53
C LEU A 419 7.58 -3.25 35.63
N VAL A 420 6.73 -2.27 35.29
CA VAL A 420 5.80 -1.66 36.25
C VAL A 420 4.64 -2.62 36.51
N ASN A 421 4.09 -3.19 35.45
CA ASN A 421 2.92 -4.05 35.53
C ASN A 421 3.26 -5.55 35.58
N GLY A 422 4.53 -5.93 35.42
CA GLY A 422 4.97 -7.33 35.42
C GLY A 422 4.48 -8.15 34.22
N LEU A 423 4.28 -7.50 33.08
CA LEU A 423 3.72 -8.09 31.85
C LEU A 423 4.77 -8.21 30.76
N THR A 424 4.67 -9.24 29.92
CA THR A 424 5.50 -9.37 28.72
C THR A 424 4.66 -9.67 27.48
N THR A 425 5.13 -9.19 26.33
CA THR A 425 4.65 -9.58 24.99
C THR A 425 5.84 -10.03 24.16
N CYS A 426 5.72 -11.18 23.51
CA CYS A 426 6.67 -11.65 22.52
C CYS A 426 6.05 -11.62 21.13
N VAL A 427 6.76 -11.03 20.17
CA VAL A 427 6.56 -11.33 18.75
C VAL A 427 7.59 -12.40 18.39
N TYR A 428 7.11 -13.64 18.27
CA TYR A 428 7.92 -14.78 17.86
C TYR A 428 7.91 -14.86 16.34
N SER A 429 9.09 -14.82 15.73
CA SER A 429 9.25 -14.75 14.28
C SER A 429 10.20 -15.85 13.79
N MET A 430 9.90 -16.41 12.62
CA MET A 430 10.78 -17.38 11.95
C MET A 430 10.79 -17.17 10.44
N LEU A 431 11.93 -17.46 9.79
CA LEU A 431 11.99 -17.50 8.33
C LEU A 431 11.24 -18.73 7.81
N GLY A 432 10.37 -18.51 6.84
CA GLY A 432 9.54 -19.53 6.24
C GLY A 432 8.08 -19.29 6.57
N SER A 433 7.28 -19.13 5.54
CA SER A 433 5.83 -19.24 5.59
C SER A 433 5.35 -20.47 4.82
N PRO A 434 4.07 -20.87 4.92
CA PRO A 434 3.51 -21.92 4.07
C PRO A 434 3.63 -21.64 2.55
N TYR A 435 4.05 -20.43 2.17
CA TYR A 435 4.06 -19.96 0.79
C TYR A 435 5.46 -19.71 0.25
N MET A 436 6.36 -19.13 1.05
CA MET A 436 7.72 -18.76 0.62
C MET A 436 8.71 -18.96 1.76
N ALA A 437 9.88 -19.54 1.47
CA ALA A 437 10.87 -19.80 2.51
C ALA A 437 11.55 -18.51 3.02
N ASN A 438 11.60 -17.47 2.20
CA ASN A 438 12.15 -16.15 2.54
C ASN A 438 11.11 -15.18 3.10
N GLU A 439 9.89 -15.64 3.38
CA GLU A 439 8.88 -14.84 4.06
C GLU A 439 8.83 -15.19 5.55
N VAL A 440 8.74 -14.16 6.38
CA VAL A 440 8.64 -14.32 7.83
C VAL A 440 7.24 -14.77 8.23
N SER A 441 7.17 -15.82 9.04
CA SER A 441 5.97 -16.15 9.83
C SER A 441 6.08 -15.54 11.22
N GLN A 442 4.95 -15.09 11.78
CA GLN A 442 4.92 -14.48 13.10
C GLN A 442 3.75 -14.90 14.00
N GLU A 443 4.00 -14.97 15.29
CA GLU A 443 3.01 -15.13 16.35
C GLU A 443 3.22 -14.08 17.44
N VAL A 444 2.12 -13.59 18.03
CA VAL A 444 2.17 -12.65 19.16
C VAL A 444 1.64 -13.38 20.38
N ILE A 445 2.47 -13.47 21.42
CA ILE A 445 2.21 -14.25 22.63
C ILE A 445 2.32 -13.34 23.85
N PHE A 446 1.36 -13.43 24.77
CA PHE A 446 1.30 -12.64 25.99
C PHE A 446 1.72 -13.46 27.21
N GLY A 447 2.26 -12.81 28.22
CA GLY A 447 2.75 -13.49 29.42
C GLY A 447 3.07 -12.57 30.58
N ILE A 448 3.79 -13.12 31.55
CA ILE A 448 4.27 -12.42 32.75
C ILE A 448 5.79 -12.51 32.90
N ILE A 449 6.31 -11.58 33.71
CA ILE A 449 7.71 -11.51 34.09
C ILE A 449 7.86 -12.06 35.51
N GLU A 450 8.73 -13.04 35.69
CA GLU A 450 9.21 -13.52 36.98
C GLU A 450 10.62 -12.95 37.20
N MET A 451 10.73 -11.90 38.01
CA MET A 451 11.98 -11.19 38.28
C MET A 451 11.94 -10.56 39.67
N GLU A 452 13.08 -10.52 40.37
CA GLU A 452 13.18 -9.82 41.66
C GLU A 452 12.77 -8.35 41.53
N GLY A 453 11.91 -7.89 42.45
CA GLY A 453 11.40 -6.51 42.46
C GLY A 453 10.26 -6.23 41.48
N VAL A 454 9.84 -7.21 40.67
CA VAL A 454 8.69 -7.10 39.75
C VAL A 454 7.55 -7.98 40.26
N ARG A 455 6.34 -7.43 40.36
CA ARG A 455 5.16 -8.17 40.80
C ARG A 455 4.26 -8.49 39.60
N ALA A 456 4.28 -9.76 39.18
CA ALA A 456 3.39 -10.24 38.13
C ALA A 456 1.91 -10.25 38.59
N PRO A 457 0.96 -9.84 37.74
CA PRO A 457 -0.46 -9.89 38.02
C PRO A 457 -1.02 -11.27 37.68
N GLY A 458 -2.04 -11.70 38.44
CA GLY A 458 -2.65 -13.02 38.24
C GLY A 458 -3.41 -13.17 36.93
N MET A 459 -4.13 -12.11 36.50
CA MET A 459 -5.09 -12.19 35.38
C MET A 459 -4.88 -11.17 34.26
N LEU A 460 -4.12 -10.09 34.50
CA LEU A 460 -3.93 -9.03 33.52
C LEU A 460 -2.87 -9.45 32.49
N ARG A 461 -3.10 -9.11 31.22
CA ARG A 461 -2.13 -9.23 30.12
C ARG A 461 -2.22 -7.99 29.21
N HIS A 462 -1.16 -7.73 28.45
CA HIS A 462 -1.31 -6.96 27.21
C HIS A 462 -2.31 -7.67 26.30
N HIS A 463 -2.91 -6.94 25.36
CA HIS A 463 -3.95 -7.52 24.50
C HIS A 463 -3.97 -6.90 23.11
N PHE A 464 -4.51 -7.62 22.14
CA PHE A 464 -4.78 -7.06 20.81
C PHE A 464 -5.76 -5.90 20.90
N THR A 465 -5.61 -4.91 20.02
CA THR A 465 -6.44 -3.71 20.00
C THR A 465 -6.70 -3.25 18.57
N ASP A 466 -7.70 -2.41 18.38
CA ASP A 466 -7.96 -1.69 17.14
C ASP A 466 -7.82 -0.16 17.34
N GLU A 467 -7.29 0.30 18.48
CA GLU A 467 -7.27 1.72 18.85
C GLU A 467 -6.49 2.62 17.89
N LEU A 468 -5.56 2.05 17.10
CA LEU A 468 -4.84 2.77 16.06
C LEU A 468 -5.61 2.85 14.73
N VAL A 469 -6.62 2.01 14.51
CA VAL A 469 -7.39 1.96 13.26
C VAL A 469 -8.05 3.31 12.96
N GLY A 470 -7.85 3.79 11.74
CA GLY A 470 -8.21 5.11 11.26
C GLY A 470 -7.12 6.17 11.43
N THR A 471 -6.14 5.96 12.32
CA THR A 471 -5.07 6.94 12.56
C THR A 471 -4.06 6.93 11.41
N SER A 472 -3.51 8.11 11.10
CA SER A 472 -2.35 8.23 10.23
C SER A 472 -1.20 8.95 10.93
N LEU A 473 0.01 8.41 10.77
CA LEU A 473 1.24 8.95 11.34
C LEU A 473 2.31 9.07 10.25
N THR A 474 3.05 10.16 10.24
CA THR A 474 4.31 10.22 9.50
C THR A 474 5.44 9.66 10.36
N TRP A 475 6.39 8.98 9.75
CA TRP A 475 7.59 8.45 10.40
C TRP A 475 8.84 9.02 9.73
N SER A 476 9.72 9.61 10.54
CA SER A 476 11.06 10.03 10.12
C SER A 476 12.08 9.07 10.73
N TYR A 477 12.57 8.13 9.93
CA TYR A 477 13.60 7.17 10.37
C TYR A 477 14.99 7.80 10.31
N SER A 478 15.23 8.67 9.34
CA SER A 478 16.43 9.51 9.20
C SER A 478 16.09 10.76 8.37
N ASP A 479 17.08 11.58 8.05
CA ASP A 479 16.93 12.72 7.12
C ASP A 479 16.59 12.29 5.68
N PHE A 480 16.75 11.01 5.35
CA PHE A 480 16.60 10.48 3.99
C PHE A 480 15.50 9.42 3.88
N MET A 481 15.02 8.89 5.00
CA MET A 481 13.96 7.88 5.03
C MET A 481 12.77 8.37 5.84
N THR A 482 11.69 8.67 5.12
CA THR A 482 10.43 9.14 5.67
C THR A 482 9.26 8.39 5.05
N SER A 483 8.22 8.14 5.83
CA SER A 483 7.00 7.50 5.35
C SER A 483 5.74 8.05 6.03
N ILE A 484 4.57 7.73 5.47
CA ILE A 484 3.27 7.86 6.13
C ILE A 484 2.71 6.46 6.33
N HIS A 485 2.27 6.13 7.54
CA HIS A 485 1.47 4.95 7.81
C HIS A 485 -0.02 5.34 7.92
N VAL A 486 -0.88 4.54 7.30
CA VAL A 486 -2.34 4.61 7.46
C VAL A 486 -2.81 3.27 7.99
N TYR A 487 -3.22 3.26 9.27
CA TYR A 487 -3.73 2.07 9.96
C TYR A 487 -5.18 1.84 9.53
N SER A 488 -5.36 1.20 8.38
CA SER A 488 -6.64 1.24 7.65
C SER A 488 -7.70 0.31 8.23
N THR A 489 -7.30 -0.89 8.68
CA THR A 489 -8.21 -1.90 9.24
C THR A 489 -7.58 -2.59 10.45
N PRO A 490 -8.33 -3.37 11.26
CA PRO A 490 -7.75 -4.13 12.38
C PRO A 490 -6.67 -5.14 11.98
N PHE A 491 -6.59 -5.51 10.71
CA PHE A 491 -5.74 -6.59 10.22
C PHE A 491 -4.72 -6.15 9.16
N SER A 492 -4.78 -4.90 8.70
CA SER A 492 -3.90 -4.44 7.62
C SER A 492 -3.73 -2.91 7.61
N TYR A 493 -2.60 -2.48 7.06
CA TYR A 493 -2.24 -1.08 6.96
C TYR A 493 -1.53 -0.80 5.63
N SER A 494 -1.38 0.48 5.30
CA SER A 494 -0.54 0.92 4.18
C SER A 494 0.57 1.83 4.67
N TRP A 495 1.76 1.71 4.08
CA TRP A 495 2.81 2.71 4.17
C TRP A 495 3.02 3.39 2.82
N THR A 496 3.39 4.67 2.85
CA THR A 496 3.74 5.47 1.67
C THR A 496 5.11 6.12 1.88
N ILE A 497 6.06 5.85 0.99
CA ILE A 497 7.39 6.49 1.01
C ILE A 497 7.32 7.82 0.24
N PHE A 498 7.96 8.84 0.78
CA PHE A 498 8.05 10.14 0.15
C PHE A 498 9.08 10.19 -0.98
N TYR A 499 8.74 10.89 -2.06
CA TYR A 499 9.69 11.34 -3.05
C TYR A 499 10.58 12.47 -2.50
N LYS A 500 11.58 12.85 -3.29
CA LYS A 500 12.64 13.81 -2.95
C LYS A 500 12.12 15.18 -2.49
N ASN A 501 10.96 15.59 -2.99
CA ASN A 501 10.30 16.87 -2.71
C ASN A 501 9.20 16.78 -1.65
N ASP A 502 9.27 15.80 -0.73
CA ASP A 502 8.29 15.61 0.35
C ASP A 502 6.86 15.33 -0.14
N VAL A 503 6.75 14.84 -1.37
CA VAL A 503 5.50 14.39 -1.99
C VAL A 503 5.31 12.90 -1.70
N PRO A 504 4.20 12.48 -1.06
CA PRO A 504 3.93 11.06 -0.80
C PRO A 504 3.82 10.28 -2.12
N GLY A 505 4.68 9.26 -2.25
CA GLY A 505 4.92 8.56 -3.50
C GLY A 505 4.49 7.10 -3.46
N MET A 506 5.46 6.19 -3.57
CA MET A 506 5.17 4.77 -3.67
C MET A 506 4.55 4.20 -2.40
N MET A 507 3.62 3.27 -2.56
CA MET A 507 2.83 2.72 -1.47
C MET A 507 2.82 1.20 -1.50
N TRP A 508 2.82 0.59 -0.32
CA TRP A 508 2.52 -0.82 -0.17
C TRP A 508 1.53 -1.02 0.98
N SER A 509 0.78 -2.13 0.92
CA SER A 509 -0.14 -2.52 1.99
C SER A 509 0.20 -3.91 2.49
N SER A 510 0.07 -4.13 3.80
CA SER A 510 0.55 -5.33 4.47
C SER A 510 -0.37 -5.77 5.60
N PRO A 511 -0.48 -7.09 5.85
CA PRO A 511 -1.14 -7.58 7.05
C PRO A 511 -0.35 -7.16 8.29
N CYS A 512 -1.06 -6.91 9.37
CA CYS A 512 -0.45 -6.45 10.61
C CYS A 512 -1.24 -6.86 11.85
N LYS A 513 -0.62 -6.64 13.01
CA LYS A 513 -1.22 -6.84 14.33
C LYS A 513 -0.92 -5.62 15.21
N TYR A 514 -1.90 -5.21 16.00
CA TYR A 514 -1.76 -4.15 16.98
C TYR A 514 -1.98 -4.70 18.39
N VAL A 515 -1.12 -4.32 19.32
CA VAL A 515 -1.21 -4.69 20.73
C VAL A 515 -1.19 -3.43 21.57
N LYS A 516 -2.13 -3.32 22.51
CA LYS A 516 -2.10 -2.31 23.55
C LYS A 516 -1.19 -2.79 24.67
N LEU A 517 -0.10 -2.07 24.91
CA LEU A 517 0.83 -2.34 26.01
C LEU A 517 0.43 -1.50 27.23
N ARG A 518 0.20 -0.21 27.00
CA ARG A 518 -0.34 0.76 27.96
C ARG A 518 -1.28 1.73 27.25
N GLU A 519 -1.86 2.68 27.98
CA GLU A 519 -2.76 3.69 27.41
C GLU A 519 -2.10 4.57 26.33
N ASP A 520 -0.80 4.82 26.44
CA ASP A 520 -0.04 5.64 25.52
C ASP A 520 0.92 4.85 24.63
N THR A 521 1.03 3.53 24.84
CA THR A 521 2.12 2.72 24.27
C THR A 521 1.56 1.48 23.58
N TYR A 522 1.92 1.31 22.31
CA TYR A 522 1.38 0.28 21.44
C TYR A 522 2.50 -0.48 20.77
N LEU A 523 2.34 -1.79 20.63
CA LEU A 523 3.16 -2.59 19.72
C LEU A 523 2.42 -2.73 18.39
N PHE A 524 3.16 -2.52 17.31
CA PHE A 524 2.70 -2.69 15.94
C PHE A 524 3.69 -3.59 15.19
N THR A 525 3.19 -4.63 14.54
CA THR A 525 4.00 -5.50 13.72
C THR A 525 3.31 -5.84 12.41
N TRP A 526 4.07 -5.86 11.32
CA TRP A 526 3.58 -6.15 9.97
C TRP A 526 4.52 -7.11 9.25
N ILE A 527 3.98 -7.84 8.29
CA ILE A 527 4.77 -8.64 7.34
C ILE A 527 4.54 -8.02 5.96
N GLU A 528 5.62 -7.73 5.25
CA GLU A 528 5.62 -7.36 3.84
C GLU A 528 5.31 -8.59 2.96
N GLU A 529 4.11 -9.15 3.17
CA GLU A 529 3.59 -10.36 2.53
C GLU A 529 3.47 -10.13 1.02
N ALA A 530 3.92 -11.12 0.25
CA ALA A 530 4.01 -11.03 -1.22
C ALA A 530 4.81 -9.82 -1.72
N CYS A 531 5.57 -9.15 -0.84
CA CYS A 531 6.52 -8.11 -1.16
C CYS A 531 7.96 -8.67 -1.12
N ASN A 532 8.74 -8.29 -0.10
CA ASN A 532 10.06 -8.84 0.18
C ASN A 532 10.02 -9.93 1.28
N GLY A 533 8.84 -10.21 1.86
CA GLY A 533 8.65 -11.22 2.89
C GLY A 533 9.19 -10.83 4.28
N SER A 534 9.69 -9.61 4.46
CA SER A 534 10.28 -9.16 5.72
C SER A 534 9.23 -8.69 6.72
N GLN A 535 9.57 -8.70 8.00
CA GLN A 535 8.75 -8.22 9.10
C GLN A 535 9.34 -6.94 9.69
N GLY A 536 8.47 -5.96 9.91
CA GLY A 536 8.77 -4.85 10.81
C GLY A 536 8.01 -5.00 12.13
N THR A 537 8.66 -4.62 13.23
CA THR A 537 8.05 -4.60 14.57
C THR A 537 8.50 -3.36 15.30
N ILE A 538 7.56 -2.59 15.83
CA ILE A 538 7.84 -1.37 16.60
C ILE A 538 7.04 -1.35 17.90
N VAL A 539 7.58 -0.69 18.90
CA VAL A 539 6.83 -0.15 20.03
C VAL A 539 6.80 1.36 19.91
N PHE A 540 5.60 1.91 19.82
CA PHE A 540 5.33 3.31 19.62
C PHE A 540 4.69 3.92 20.88
N ASN A 541 5.26 5.02 21.35
CA ASN A 541 4.70 5.82 22.43
C ASN A 541 4.09 7.12 21.90
N LYS A 542 2.77 7.26 22.05
CA LYS A 542 1.98 8.42 21.58
C LYS A 542 2.28 9.71 22.33
N ARG A 543 2.86 9.65 23.53
CA ARG A 543 3.22 10.87 24.30
C ARG A 543 4.55 11.43 23.84
N THR A 544 5.53 10.57 23.58
CA THR A 544 6.86 10.99 23.10
C THR A 544 6.91 11.15 21.59
N MET A 545 5.94 10.57 20.88
CA MET A 545 5.90 10.52 19.42
C MET A 545 7.19 9.93 18.83
N HIS A 546 7.69 8.86 19.44
CA HIS A 546 8.92 8.17 19.06
C HIS A 546 8.69 6.67 19.19
N ASP A 547 9.11 5.91 18.17
CA ASP A 547 9.16 4.46 18.25
C ASP A 547 10.59 3.91 18.43
N CYS A 548 10.65 2.63 18.78
CA CYS A 548 11.82 1.79 18.63
C CYS A 548 11.37 0.44 18.07
N GLY A 549 12.18 -0.15 17.20
CA GLY A 549 11.77 -1.35 16.50
C GLY A 549 12.91 -2.16 15.93
N CYS A 550 12.55 -3.20 15.19
CA CYS A 550 13.46 -3.95 14.36
C CYS A 550 12.84 -4.35 13.02
N PHE A 551 13.71 -4.55 12.05
CA PHE A 551 13.39 -5.16 10.77
C PHE A 551 14.06 -6.53 10.70
N TYR A 552 13.27 -7.55 10.38
CA TYR A 552 13.71 -8.94 10.32
C TYR A 552 13.31 -9.58 8.98
N GLY A 553 14.25 -10.18 8.27
CA GLY A 553 13.95 -10.80 6.98
C GLY A 553 15.20 -11.32 6.28
N VAL A 554 15.05 -11.84 5.06
CA VAL A 554 16.17 -12.36 4.27
C VAL A 554 16.03 -11.97 2.80
N ASN A 555 17.11 -11.45 2.23
CA ASN A 555 17.22 -11.15 0.80
C ASN A 555 18.43 -11.88 0.17
N GLU A 556 18.42 -12.04 -1.15
CA GLU A 556 19.56 -12.62 -1.88
C GLU A 556 20.86 -11.85 -1.61
N ILE A 557 21.98 -12.58 -1.48
CA ILE A 557 23.30 -11.96 -1.31
C ILE A 557 23.73 -11.29 -2.62
N GLY A 558 24.16 -10.03 -2.56
CA GLY A 558 24.70 -9.30 -3.72
C GLY A 558 23.66 -8.65 -4.65
N LYS A 559 22.37 -8.76 -4.34
CA LYS A 559 21.30 -7.98 -4.97
C LYS A 559 20.67 -7.06 -3.93
N THR A 560 20.51 -5.78 -4.29
CA THR A 560 19.79 -4.70 -3.58
C THR A 560 20.01 -4.62 -2.05
N PRO A 561 20.69 -3.61 -1.50
CA PRO A 561 20.93 -3.53 -0.07
C PRO A 561 19.62 -3.37 0.74
N PRO A 562 19.51 -4.00 1.93
CA PRO A 562 20.47 -4.94 2.53
C PRO A 562 20.35 -6.34 1.92
N SER A 563 21.52 -6.95 1.67
CA SER A 563 21.65 -8.30 1.16
C SER A 563 21.91 -9.29 2.30
N GLY A 564 21.28 -10.45 2.28
CA GLY A 564 21.42 -11.47 3.34
C GLY A 564 20.34 -11.40 4.42
N LEU A 565 20.62 -12.01 5.58
CA LEU A 565 19.80 -11.89 6.78
C LEU A 565 19.83 -10.44 7.27
N THR A 566 18.67 -9.83 7.35
CA THR A 566 18.48 -8.53 7.98
C THR A 566 17.89 -8.78 9.37
N LEU A 567 18.62 -8.36 10.40
CA LEU A 567 18.11 -8.23 11.76
C LEU A 567 18.71 -6.95 12.34
N GLY A 568 18.06 -5.83 12.05
CA GLY A 568 18.52 -4.50 12.41
C GLY A 568 17.48 -3.77 13.23
N THR A 569 17.91 -3.08 14.28
CA THR A 569 17.07 -2.22 15.10
C THR A 569 17.06 -0.80 14.54
N PHE A 570 15.95 -0.10 14.72
CA PHE A 570 15.76 1.27 14.25
C PHE A 570 14.85 2.05 15.21
N GLY A 571 14.71 3.35 14.96
CA GLY A 571 13.68 4.19 15.58
C GLY A 571 13.34 5.36 14.68
N ALA A 572 12.16 5.93 14.90
CA ALA A 572 11.60 6.98 14.09
C ALA A 572 10.78 7.97 14.93
N LEU A 573 10.91 9.24 14.55
CA LEU A 573 10.09 10.30 15.09
C LEU A 573 8.75 10.30 14.35
N ALA A 574 7.67 10.22 15.11
CA ALA A 574 6.31 10.26 14.60
C ALA A 574 5.79 11.71 14.56
N ARG A 575 4.90 12.00 13.61
CA ARG A 575 3.99 13.16 13.68
C ARG A 575 2.58 12.71 13.37
N ASN A 576 1.61 13.33 14.03
CA ASN A 576 0.22 13.07 13.72
C ASN A 576 -0.08 13.62 12.32
N ALA A 577 -0.50 12.74 11.40
CA ALA A 577 -0.92 13.13 10.07
C ALA A 577 -2.44 13.33 10.01
N GLY A 578 -3.23 12.71 10.86
CA GLY A 578 -4.68 12.89 10.91
C GLY A 578 -5.42 11.59 11.21
N TYR A 579 -6.71 11.57 10.88
CA TYR A 579 -7.60 10.47 11.22
C TYR A 579 -8.69 10.28 10.16
N TYR A 580 -9.07 9.02 9.94
CA TYR A 580 -10.22 8.59 9.15
C TYR A 580 -11.20 7.82 10.05
N ASP A 581 -12.45 8.26 10.12
CA ASP A 581 -13.54 7.60 10.85
C ASP A 581 -14.10 6.41 10.06
N VAL A 582 -13.35 5.31 10.08
CA VAL A 582 -13.65 4.11 9.29
C VAL A 582 -14.20 2.94 10.10
N LYS A 583 -14.06 2.96 11.43
CA LYS A 583 -14.43 1.82 12.27
C LYS A 583 -15.90 1.43 12.14
N LYS A 584 -16.79 2.39 11.89
CA LYS A 584 -18.22 2.15 11.69
C LYS A 584 -18.55 1.27 10.47
N TYR A 585 -17.60 1.09 9.55
CA TYR A 585 -17.75 0.26 8.36
C TYR A 585 -17.11 -1.12 8.47
N LEU A 586 -16.33 -1.34 9.52
CA LEU A 586 -15.55 -2.55 9.76
C LEU A 586 -16.23 -3.39 10.86
N GLY A 587 -15.87 -4.67 10.94
CA GLY A 587 -16.46 -5.66 11.82
C GLY A 587 -17.53 -6.52 11.14
N VAL A 588 -17.99 -7.53 11.87
CA VAL A 588 -18.96 -8.52 11.37
C VAL A 588 -20.25 -7.83 10.95
N LYS A 589 -20.49 -7.74 9.64
CA LYS A 589 -21.78 -7.32 9.08
C LYS A 589 -22.77 -8.46 9.28
N VAL A 590 -23.86 -8.22 10.01
CA VAL A 590 -25.00 -9.15 10.05
C VAL A 590 -25.55 -9.23 8.63
N ARG A 591 -25.37 -10.37 7.96
CA ARG A 591 -25.95 -10.63 6.64
C ARG A 591 -27.41 -11.03 6.76
#